data_AF-A0AAV7AQR8-F1
#
_entry.id   AF-A0AAV7AQR8-F1
#
_cell.length_a   1.000
_cell.length_b   1.000
_cell.length_c   1.000
_cell.angle_alpha   90.00
_cell.angle_beta   90.00
_cell.angle_gamma   90.00
#
_symmetry.space_group_name_H-M   'P 1'
#
loop_
_entity.id
_entity.type
_entity.pdbx_description
1 polymer ?
#
loop_
_entity_poly.entity_id
_entity_poly.type
_entity_poly.pdbx_seq_one_letter_code
_entity_poly.pdbx_strand_id
1 'polypeptide(L)'
;MENLAAMLPSVLQHFGFQTIIGIGVGAGSYVLAKFALIFPEMVEGLVLVNIDPNGKGWIDWAASKLSGLTSSLPDTVLSHLFSQEELMNNTELVQNYRQQISSCVNQNNLQLFWNMYNSRRDLEMNRPGTVPNAKTLRAPVMLVVGDNSPAEDSVVECNSKLDPTTTTFLKMADSGGLPQVTQPGKLTEAFKYFLQGMGYMPSASMTRLARSRTASLTSASSVDGSRPRPCTQSESSEGIGQINHTMEVSC
;
A
#
# COMPACT_ATOMS: atom_id res chain seq x y z
N MET A 1 -2.45 18.74 12.00
CA MET A 1 -2.74 17.33 11.67
C MET A 1 -3.62 16.66 12.72
N GLU A 2 -3.26 16.72 14.01
CA GLU A 2 -4.05 16.09 15.09
C GLU A 2 -5.51 16.56 15.13
N ASN A 3 -5.75 17.86 14.98
CA ASN A 3 -7.12 18.40 14.91
C ASN A 3 -7.93 17.84 13.73
N LEU A 4 -7.30 17.54 12.58
CA LEU A 4 -7.99 16.91 11.45
C LEU A 4 -8.39 15.48 11.78
N ALA A 5 -7.53 14.73 12.48
CA ALA A 5 -7.87 13.37 12.94
C ALA A 5 -9.01 13.40 13.97
N ALA A 6 -9.03 14.40 14.85
CA ALA A 6 -10.09 14.59 15.85
C ALA A 6 -11.45 15.01 15.25
N MET A 7 -11.51 15.42 13.98
CA MET A 7 -12.77 15.70 13.29
C MET A 7 -13.47 14.44 12.76
N LEU A 8 -12.74 13.34 12.56
CA LEU A 8 -13.29 12.11 11.97
C LEU A 8 -14.41 11.46 12.80
N PRO A 9 -14.38 11.41 14.14
CA PRO A 9 -15.52 10.90 14.92
C PRO A 9 -16.84 11.60 14.58
N SER A 10 -16.83 12.93 14.41
CA SER A 10 -18.03 13.69 14.07
C SER A 10 -18.57 13.34 12.68
N VAL A 11 -17.68 13.02 11.73
CA VAL A 11 -18.08 12.54 10.39
C VAL A 11 -18.75 11.17 10.49
N LEU A 12 -18.13 10.22 11.19
CA LEU A 12 -18.69 8.88 11.39
C LEU A 12 -20.06 8.95 12.10
N GLN A 13 -20.15 9.78 13.15
CA GLN A 13 -21.40 10.00 13.88
C GLN A 13 -22.49 10.60 12.99
N HIS A 14 -22.16 11.62 12.18
CA HIS A 14 -23.12 12.27 11.29
C HIS A 14 -23.74 11.29 10.28
N PHE A 15 -22.93 10.38 9.73
CA PHE A 15 -23.39 9.37 8.76
C PHE A 15 -23.84 8.04 9.39
N GLY A 16 -23.74 7.89 10.71
CA GLY A 16 -24.13 6.66 11.42
C GLY A 16 -23.19 5.47 11.22
N PHE A 17 -21.93 5.71 10.85
CA PHE A 17 -20.92 4.66 10.72
C PHE A 17 -20.29 4.32 12.08
N GLN A 18 -20.25 3.03 12.41
CA GLN A 18 -19.61 2.57 13.65
C GLN A 18 -18.09 2.44 13.48
N THR A 19 -17.67 1.90 12.34
CA THR A 19 -16.28 1.59 12.01
C THR A 19 -15.98 1.94 10.55
N ILE A 20 -14.68 2.08 10.23
CA ILE A 20 -14.21 2.30 8.86
C ILE A 20 -13.02 1.41 8.51
N ILE A 21 -12.87 1.15 7.20
CA ILE A 21 -11.59 0.81 6.59
C ILE A 21 -11.09 2.07 5.87
N GLY A 22 -10.04 2.67 6.41
CA GLY A 22 -9.52 3.95 5.92
C GLY A 22 -8.48 3.77 4.81
N ILE A 23 -8.55 4.60 3.77
CA ILE A 23 -7.51 4.68 2.73
C ILE A 23 -6.99 6.12 2.70
N GLY A 24 -5.69 6.29 2.93
CA GLY A 24 -5.02 7.58 2.95
C GLY A 24 -3.84 7.64 2.00
N VAL A 25 -3.49 8.85 1.57
CA VAL A 25 -2.27 9.15 0.83
C VAL A 25 -1.53 10.28 1.54
N GLY A 26 -0.24 10.11 1.84
CA GLY A 26 0.62 11.14 2.46
C GLY A 26 0.02 11.71 3.75
N ALA A 27 -0.33 13.00 3.71
CA ALA A 27 -1.01 13.69 4.82
C ALA A 27 -2.30 12.97 5.27
N GLY A 28 -3.08 12.41 4.34
CA GLY A 28 -4.28 11.62 4.66
C GLY A 28 -3.96 10.34 5.41
N SER A 29 -2.86 9.66 5.05
CA SER A 29 -2.37 8.48 5.77
C SER A 29 -1.99 8.81 7.20
N TYR A 30 -1.29 9.93 7.42
CA TYR A 30 -0.96 10.41 8.76
C TYR A 30 -2.23 10.70 9.58
N VAL A 31 -3.21 11.40 9.00
CA VAL A 31 -4.48 11.72 9.70
C VAL A 31 -5.20 10.44 10.13
N LEU A 32 -5.34 9.47 9.22
CA LEU A 32 -6.01 8.20 9.50
C LEU A 32 -5.26 7.36 10.53
N ALA A 33 -3.93 7.29 10.44
CA ALA A 33 -3.11 6.61 11.45
C ALA A 33 -3.25 7.28 12.82
N LYS A 34 -3.19 8.61 12.90
CA LYS A 34 -3.42 9.34 14.16
C LYS A 34 -4.82 9.10 14.71
N PHE A 35 -5.83 9.07 13.84
CA PHE A 35 -7.21 8.74 14.23
C PHE A 35 -7.31 7.34 14.83
N ALA A 36 -6.75 6.33 14.17
CA ALA A 36 -6.72 4.95 14.68
C ALA A 36 -5.93 4.79 15.99
N LEU A 37 -4.91 5.62 16.21
CA LEU A 37 -4.17 5.67 17.48
C LEU A 37 -4.94 6.32 18.63
N ILE A 38 -6.00 7.09 18.35
CA ILE A 38 -6.84 7.76 19.35
C ILE A 38 -8.14 6.96 19.56
N PHE A 39 -8.75 6.48 18.48
CA PHE A 39 -10.03 5.77 18.45
C PHE A 39 -9.89 4.40 17.76
N PRO A 40 -9.11 3.46 18.34
CA PRO A 40 -8.83 2.18 17.68
C PRO A 40 -10.09 1.36 17.39
N GLU A 41 -11.11 1.46 18.25
CA GLU A 41 -12.37 0.73 18.10
C GLU A 41 -13.23 1.22 16.91
N MET A 42 -12.90 2.37 16.32
CA MET A 42 -13.61 2.92 15.15
C MET A 42 -12.91 2.57 13.82
N VAL A 43 -11.81 1.81 13.86
CA VAL A 43 -11.00 1.51 12.69
C VAL A 43 -10.76 0.00 12.59
N GLU A 44 -11.27 -0.60 11.52
CA GLU A 44 -11.10 -2.02 11.27
C GLU A 44 -9.88 -2.32 10.41
N GLY A 45 -9.46 -1.39 9.56
CA GLY A 45 -8.30 -1.57 8.69
C GLY A 45 -7.82 -0.26 8.09
N LEU A 46 -6.55 -0.21 7.71
CA LEU A 46 -5.94 0.96 7.11
C LEU A 46 -5.12 0.60 5.87
N VAL A 47 -5.28 1.37 4.79
CA VAL A 47 -4.38 1.40 3.64
C VAL A 47 -3.67 2.74 3.65
N LEU A 48 -2.38 2.73 3.91
CA LEU A 48 -1.57 3.92 4.13
C LEU A 48 -0.56 4.05 2.98
N VAL A 49 -0.92 4.86 1.98
CA VAL A 49 -0.05 5.13 0.84
C VAL A 49 0.89 6.28 1.20
N ASN A 50 2.19 6.11 0.97
CA ASN A 50 3.22 7.15 1.18
C ASN A 50 3.16 7.80 2.57
N ILE A 51 2.91 7.01 3.63
CA ILE A 51 2.89 7.54 4.98
C ILE A 51 4.29 7.96 5.44
N ASP A 52 4.38 9.14 6.06
CA ASP A 52 5.50 9.51 6.90
C ASP A 52 4.99 9.71 8.34
N PRO A 53 5.36 8.82 9.28
CA PRO A 53 4.88 8.88 10.65
C PRO A 53 5.62 9.91 11.52
N ASN A 54 6.66 10.55 11.00
CA ASN A 54 7.53 11.42 11.78
C ASN A 54 7.24 12.90 11.49
N GLY A 55 7.53 13.75 12.46
CA GLY A 55 7.71 15.18 12.26
C GLY A 55 8.98 15.45 11.45
N LYS A 56 9.00 16.55 10.69
CA LYS A 56 10.20 16.93 9.94
C LYS A 56 11.35 17.20 10.90
N GLY A 57 12.48 16.53 10.67
CA GLY A 57 13.73 16.82 11.37
C GLY A 57 14.18 18.26 11.12
N TRP A 58 15.05 18.80 11.97
CA TRP A 58 15.56 20.17 11.83
C TRP A 58 16.27 20.41 10.48
N ILE A 59 16.91 19.38 9.91
CA ILE A 59 17.56 19.41 8.58
C ILE A 59 16.49 19.52 7.50
N ASP A 60 15.48 18.66 7.52
CA ASP A 60 14.38 18.67 6.55
C ASP A 60 13.57 19.96 6.63
N TRP A 61 13.42 20.51 7.84
CA TRP A 61 12.83 21.83 8.05
C TRP A 61 13.67 22.92 7.37
N ALA A 62 14.98 22.95 7.58
CA ALA A 62 15.88 23.93 6.98
C ALA A 62 15.90 23.81 5.45
N ALA A 63 16.01 22.58 4.92
CA ALA A 63 15.93 22.30 3.49
C ALA A 63 14.60 22.78 2.91
N SER A 64 13.47 22.52 3.59
CA SER A 64 12.15 22.97 3.15
C SER A 64 11.98 24.50 3.20
N LYS A 65 12.67 25.19 4.12
CA LYS A 65 12.71 26.65 4.18
C LYS A 65 13.52 27.23 3.03
N LEU A 66 14.70 26.65 2.73
CA LEU A 66 15.54 27.06 1.61
C LEU A 66 14.84 26.82 0.27
N SER A 67 14.23 25.65 0.08
CA SER A 67 13.43 25.37 -1.12
C SER A 67 12.24 26.33 -1.23
N GLY A 68 11.56 26.64 -0.11
CA GLY A 68 10.44 27.59 -0.09
C GLY A 68 10.80 29.04 -0.43
N LEU A 69 12.09 29.40 -0.44
CA LEU A 69 12.56 30.73 -0.91
C LEU A 69 12.72 30.79 -2.43
N THR A 70 12.96 29.65 -3.08
CA THR A 70 13.29 29.59 -4.52
C THR A 70 12.25 28.86 -5.36
N SER A 71 11.28 28.19 -4.74
CA SER A 71 10.24 27.41 -5.43
C SER A 71 8.84 27.93 -5.13
N SER A 72 7.95 27.78 -6.11
CA SER A 72 6.53 28.07 -5.93
C SER A 72 5.86 27.01 -5.04
N LEU A 73 4.73 27.36 -4.42
CA LEU A 73 3.95 26.39 -3.63
C LEU A 73 3.54 25.16 -4.47
N PRO A 74 3.04 25.29 -5.71
CA PRO A 74 2.80 24.13 -6.57
C PRO A 74 4.03 23.25 -6.78
N ASP A 75 5.21 23.82 -7.06
CA ASP A 75 6.43 23.04 -7.27
C ASP A 75 6.90 22.34 -5.99
N THR A 76 6.72 22.98 -4.83
CA THR A 76 6.99 22.36 -3.53
C THR A 76 6.06 21.17 -3.28
N VAL A 77 4.78 21.28 -3.62
CA VAL A 77 3.83 20.16 -3.48
C VAL A 77 4.15 19.06 -4.48
N LEU A 78 4.49 19.39 -5.72
CA LEU A 78 4.87 18.39 -6.73
C LEU A 78 6.10 17.59 -6.33
N SER A 79 7.13 18.23 -5.75
CA SER A 79 8.32 17.53 -5.25
C SER A 79 8.03 16.59 -4.06
N HIS A 80 6.89 16.75 -3.41
CA HIS A 80 6.41 15.81 -2.40
C HIS A 80 5.56 14.68 -2.98
N LEU A 81 4.93 14.90 -4.14
CA LEU A 81 4.04 13.93 -4.78
C LEU A 81 4.75 13.00 -5.77
N PHE A 82 5.86 13.45 -6.38
CA PHE A 82 6.52 12.78 -7.50
C PHE A 82 8.02 12.59 -7.25
N SER A 83 8.58 11.53 -7.80
CA SER A 83 10.03 11.31 -7.80
C SER A 83 10.76 12.40 -8.59
N GLN A 84 12.06 12.57 -8.33
CA GLN A 84 12.88 13.50 -9.11
C GLN A 84 12.91 13.14 -10.60
N GLU A 85 12.93 11.84 -10.92
CA GLU A 85 12.89 11.36 -12.30
C GLU A 85 11.56 11.75 -12.99
N GLU A 86 10.41 11.55 -12.33
CA GLU A 86 9.10 11.94 -12.85
C GLU A 86 9.03 13.45 -13.13
N LEU A 87 9.58 14.26 -12.22
CA LEU A 87 9.61 15.71 -12.33
C LEU A 87 10.54 16.19 -13.45
N MET A 88 11.74 15.62 -13.57
CA MET A 88 12.72 15.94 -14.60
C MET A 88 12.22 15.56 -15.99
N ASN A 89 11.56 14.41 -16.10
CA ASN A 89 10.95 13.96 -17.35
C ASN A 89 9.66 14.73 -17.69
N ASN A 90 9.12 15.50 -16.73
CA ASN A 90 7.94 16.35 -16.88
C ASN A 90 6.79 15.63 -17.61
N THR A 91 6.48 14.42 -17.13
CA THR A 91 5.47 13.53 -17.74
C THR A 91 4.11 14.22 -17.84
N GLU A 92 3.21 13.71 -18.68
CA GLU A 92 1.84 14.24 -18.79
C GLU A 92 1.13 14.28 -17.44
N LEU A 93 1.36 13.27 -16.59
CA LEU A 93 0.81 13.22 -15.24
C LEU A 93 1.31 14.39 -14.37
N VAL A 94 2.62 14.69 -14.40
CA VAL A 94 3.20 15.84 -13.66
C VAL A 94 2.65 17.16 -14.19
N GLN A 95 2.53 17.31 -15.52
CA GLN A 95 1.97 18.52 -16.12
C GLN A 95 0.51 18.74 -15.69
N ASN A 96 -0.30 17.68 -15.72
CA ASN A 96 -1.70 17.72 -15.29
C ASN A 96 -1.83 18.10 -13.81
N TYR A 97 -1.04 17.48 -12.92
CA TYR A 97 -1.04 17.83 -11.50
C TYR A 97 -0.55 19.25 -11.25
N ARG A 98 0.48 19.72 -11.97
CA ARG A 98 0.95 21.11 -11.86
C ARG A 98 -0.16 22.10 -12.21
N GLN A 99 -0.87 21.86 -13.31
CA GLN A 99 -1.97 22.71 -13.74
C GLN A 99 -3.13 22.68 -12.75
N GLN A 100 -3.52 21.50 -12.26
CA GLN A 100 -4.59 21.34 -11.27
C GLN A 100 -4.26 22.05 -9.96
N ILE A 101 -3.05 21.86 -9.42
CA ILE A 101 -2.63 22.52 -8.18
C ILE A 101 -2.62 24.03 -8.37
N SER A 102 -2.13 24.52 -9.51
CA SER A 102 -2.02 25.97 -9.76
C SER A 102 -3.37 26.65 -10.02
N SER A 103 -4.30 25.96 -10.70
CA SER A 103 -5.51 26.60 -11.25
C SER A 103 -6.80 26.20 -10.55
N CYS A 104 -6.85 25.03 -9.91
CA CYS A 104 -8.09 24.48 -9.33
C CYS A 104 -8.08 24.47 -7.80
N VAL A 105 -6.91 24.49 -7.18
CA VAL A 105 -6.76 24.48 -5.72
C VAL A 105 -6.66 25.91 -5.18
N ASN A 106 -7.39 26.21 -4.10
CA ASN A 106 -7.25 27.47 -3.39
C ASN A 106 -5.85 27.57 -2.75
N GLN A 107 -5.00 28.46 -3.27
CA GLN A 107 -3.60 28.56 -2.85
C GLN A 107 -3.42 28.95 -1.38
N ASN A 108 -4.30 29.81 -0.84
CA ASN A 108 -4.24 30.22 0.57
C ASN A 108 -4.50 29.02 1.49
N ASN A 109 -5.56 28.26 1.20
CA ASN A 109 -5.89 27.07 1.99
C ASN A 109 -4.86 25.96 1.81
N LEU A 110 -4.31 25.81 0.60
CA LEU A 110 -3.22 24.87 0.33
C LEU A 110 -1.98 25.22 1.16
N GLN A 111 -1.59 26.48 1.23
CA GLN A 111 -0.46 26.92 2.07
C GLN A 111 -0.70 26.59 3.54
N LEU A 112 -1.90 26.84 4.06
CA LEU A 112 -2.26 26.50 5.44
C LEU A 112 -2.19 24.99 5.69
N PHE A 113 -2.71 24.18 4.77
CA PHE A 113 -2.67 22.72 4.86
C PHE A 113 -1.24 22.19 4.76
N TRP A 114 -0.43 22.72 3.83
CA TRP A 114 0.97 22.38 3.66
C TRP A 114 1.80 22.70 4.90
N ASN A 115 1.62 23.89 5.48
CA ASN A 115 2.24 24.27 6.74
C ASN A 115 1.83 23.32 7.88
N MET A 116 0.53 22.99 7.97
CA MET A 116 0.02 22.06 8.96
C MET A 116 0.65 20.67 8.84
N TYR A 117 0.84 20.17 7.61
CA TYR A 117 1.49 18.89 7.36
C TYR A 117 2.97 18.93 7.74
N ASN A 118 3.70 19.98 7.37
CA ASN A 118 5.12 20.14 7.69
C ASN A 118 5.40 20.33 9.18
N SER A 119 4.44 20.87 9.94
CA SER A 119 4.53 21.03 11.40
C SER A 119 3.91 19.85 12.18
N ARG A 120 3.68 18.70 11.52
CA ARG A 120 3.22 17.48 12.21
C ARG A 120 4.27 17.04 13.24
N ARG A 121 3.78 16.38 14.30
CA ARG A 121 4.62 15.71 15.30
C ARG A 121 4.79 14.25 14.90
N ASP A 122 5.64 13.55 15.63
CA ASP A 122 5.74 12.10 15.49
C ASP A 122 4.42 11.44 15.91
N LEU A 123 4.06 10.34 15.25
CA LEU A 123 2.98 9.46 15.70
C LEU A 123 3.38 8.63 16.94
N GLU A 124 4.67 8.65 17.31
CA GLU A 124 5.24 7.98 18.49
C GLU A 124 4.95 6.47 18.52
N MET A 125 4.90 5.85 17.33
CA MET A 125 4.65 4.42 17.20
C MET A 125 5.91 3.61 17.50
N ASN A 126 5.73 2.52 18.23
CA ASN A 126 6.78 1.55 18.50
C ASN A 126 6.25 0.14 18.28
N ARG A 127 7.10 -0.73 17.74
CA ARG A 127 6.74 -2.13 17.52
C ARG A 127 6.41 -2.79 18.87
N PRO A 128 5.32 -3.57 18.97
CA PRO A 128 5.01 -4.29 20.20
C PRO A 128 6.21 -5.13 20.68
N GLY A 129 6.52 -5.01 21.97
CA GLY A 129 7.63 -5.73 22.61
C GLY A 129 9.00 -5.06 22.57
N THR A 130 9.18 -3.93 21.86
CA THR A 130 10.47 -3.22 21.86
C THR A 130 10.65 -2.25 23.03
N VAL A 131 9.56 -1.64 23.49
CA VAL A 131 9.54 -0.71 24.63
C VAL A 131 8.34 -1.00 25.55
N PRO A 132 8.42 -0.69 26.86
CA PRO A 132 7.28 -0.79 27.76
C PRO A 132 6.12 0.08 27.25
N ASN A 133 4.89 -0.48 27.24
CA ASN A 133 3.68 0.19 26.78
C ASN A 133 3.78 0.75 25.34
N ALA A 134 4.50 0.04 24.46
CA ALA A 134 4.61 0.38 23.05
C ALA A 134 3.22 0.68 22.43
N LYS A 135 3.05 1.90 21.92
CA LYS A 135 1.85 2.32 21.21
C LYS A 135 2.01 1.97 19.73
N THR A 136 1.04 1.27 19.16
CA THR A 136 1.00 0.98 17.72
C THR A 136 -0.44 0.88 17.21
N LEU A 137 -0.61 0.71 15.91
CA LEU A 137 -1.91 0.50 15.27
C LEU A 137 -2.43 -0.91 15.59
N ARG A 138 -3.64 -1.01 16.15
CA ARG A 138 -4.29 -2.30 16.46
C ARG A 138 -4.95 -2.94 15.24
N ALA A 139 -5.49 -2.11 14.36
CA ALA A 139 -6.13 -2.55 13.13
C ALA A 139 -5.09 -3.12 12.15
N PRO A 140 -5.45 -4.12 11.33
CA PRO A 140 -4.66 -4.50 10.16
C PRO A 140 -4.27 -3.31 9.29
N VAL A 141 -3.02 -3.28 8.83
CA VAL A 141 -2.48 -2.19 8.01
C VAL A 141 -1.88 -2.72 6.72
N MET A 142 -2.21 -2.11 5.60
CA MET A 142 -1.49 -2.26 4.34
C MET A 142 -0.71 -0.97 4.05
N LEU A 143 0.61 -1.02 4.22
CA LEU A 143 1.53 0.04 3.82
C LEU A 143 1.80 -0.08 2.33
N VAL A 144 1.69 1.03 1.60
CA VAL A 144 1.91 1.07 0.15
C VAL A 144 2.88 2.20 -0.18
N VAL A 145 3.90 1.89 -0.98
CA VAL A 145 4.81 2.88 -1.53
C VAL A 145 5.26 2.47 -2.92
N GLY A 146 5.44 3.44 -3.81
CA GLY A 146 6.03 3.17 -5.10
C GLY A 146 7.55 3.14 -5.06
N ASP A 147 8.15 2.36 -5.95
CA ASP A 147 9.60 2.42 -6.16
C ASP A 147 10.01 3.82 -6.63
N ASN A 148 11.13 4.32 -6.09
CA ASN A 148 11.61 5.69 -6.30
C ASN A 148 10.67 6.80 -5.78
N SER A 149 9.66 6.47 -4.97
CA SER A 149 8.79 7.46 -4.33
C SER A 149 9.59 8.32 -3.32
N PRO A 150 9.35 9.65 -3.24
CA PRO A 150 9.95 10.49 -2.19
C PRO A 150 9.64 10.04 -0.75
N ALA A 151 8.63 9.17 -0.57
CA ALA A 151 8.22 8.67 0.74
C ALA A 151 8.76 7.27 1.08
N GLU A 152 9.59 6.66 0.21
CA GLU A 152 10.06 5.28 0.39
C GLU A 152 10.66 5.03 1.77
N ASP A 153 11.68 5.81 2.15
CA ASP A 153 12.38 5.65 3.43
C ASP A 153 11.41 5.80 4.62
N SER A 154 10.51 6.77 4.56
CA SER A 154 9.52 7.01 5.62
C SER A 154 8.53 5.85 5.77
N VAL A 155 8.11 5.22 4.67
CA VAL A 155 7.20 4.05 4.71
C VAL A 155 7.93 2.82 5.23
N VAL A 156 9.20 2.61 4.82
CA VAL A 156 10.05 1.53 5.33
C VAL A 156 10.27 1.69 6.85
N GLU A 157 10.55 2.91 7.30
CA GLU A 157 10.67 3.22 8.72
C GLU A 157 9.34 2.97 9.45
N CYS A 158 8.22 3.40 8.88
CA CYS A 158 6.89 3.13 9.44
C CYS A 158 6.66 1.62 9.63
N ASN A 159 7.01 0.79 8.63
CA ASN A 159 6.90 -0.66 8.72
C ASN A 159 7.71 -1.24 9.88
N SER A 160 8.89 -0.69 10.17
CA SER A 160 9.71 -1.12 11.32
C SER A 160 9.02 -0.88 12.67
N LYS A 161 8.13 0.12 12.75
CA LYS A 161 7.41 0.53 13.98
C LYS A 161 6.04 -0.17 14.16
N LEU A 162 5.54 -0.88 13.16
CA LEU A 162 4.26 -1.60 13.22
C LEU A 162 4.42 -3.07 13.62
N ASP A 163 3.31 -3.67 14.05
CA ASP A 163 3.24 -5.11 14.33
C ASP A 163 3.31 -5.91 13.02
N PRO A 164 4.33 -6.77 12.82
CA PRO A 164 4.49 -7.53 11.58
C PRO A 164 3.41 -8.60 11.37
N THR A 165 2.65 -8.98 12.41
CA THR A 165 1.60 -10.00 12.29
C THR A 165 0.31 -9.45 11.69
N THR A 166 0.11 -8.14 11.76
CA THR A 166 -1.09 -7.44 11.25
C THR A 166 -0.76 -6.40 10.18
N THR A 167 0.51 -6.27 9.79
CA THR A 167 0.96 -5.31 8.78
C THR A 167 1.43 -6.01 7.51
N THR A 168 0.89 -5.60 6.37
CA THR A 168 1.37 -5.95 5.03
C THR A 168 2.12 -4.76 4.43
N PHE A 169 3.31 -4.99 3.89
CA PHE A 169 4.10 -3.96 3.21
C PHE A 169 4.19 -4.26 1.72
N LEU A 170 3.69 -3.32 0.90
CA LEU A 170 3.67 -3.41 -0.56
C LEU A 170 4.52 -2.29 -1.17
N LYS A 171 5.71 -2.67 -1.65
CA LYS A 171 6.52 -1.82 -2.53
C LYS A 171 6.14 -2.10 -3.99
N MET A 172 5.63 -1.09 -4.69
CA MET A 172 5.11 -1.22 -6.04
C MET A 172 6.16 -0.81 -7.08
N ALA A 173 6.69 -1.78 -7.82
CA ALA A 173 7.61 -1.54 -8.93
C ALA A 173 6.97 -0.64 -10.01
N ASP A 174 7.79 0.23 -10.60
CA ASP A 174 7.44 1.11 -11.72
C ASP A 174 6.18 1.96 -11.46
N SER A 175 6.09 2.55 -10.26
CA SER A 175 4.89 3.28 -9.85
C SER A 175 5.14 4.70 -9.33
N GLY A 176 6.40 5.06 -9.04
CA GLY A 176 6.79 6.42 -8.68
C GLY A 176 6.07 6.95 -7.46
N GLY A 177 5.82 8.26 -7.44
CA GLY A 177 5.24 8.94 -6.28
C GLY A 177 3.74 8.71 -6.09
N LEU A 178 2.97 8.30 -7.11
CA LEU A 178 1.51 8.12 -7.04
C LEU A 178 1.06 6.71 -7.47
N PRO A 179 1.37 5.66 -6.69
CA PRO A 179 1.07 4.26 -7.05
C PRO A 179 -0.42 3.98 -7.30
N GLN A 180 -1.31 4.72 -6.64
CA GLN A 180 -2.75 4.64 -6.84
C GLN A 180 -3.24 5.16 -8.20
N VAL A 181 -2.43 5.97 -8.88
CA VAL A 181 -2.73 6.52 -10.21
C VAL A 181 -1.97 5.77 -11.30
N THR A 182 -0.70 5.44 -11.06
CA THR A 182 0.18 4.81 -12.06
C THR A 182 -0.04 3.30 -12.17
N GLN A 183 -0.40 2.62 -11.08
CA GLN A 183 -0.60 1.17 -11.03
C GLN A 183 -1.93 0.76 -10.36
N PRO A 184 -3.08 1.35 -10.75
CA PRO A 184 -4.36 1.14 -10.06
C PRO A 184 -4.81 -0.32 -10.08
N GLY A 185 -4.51 -1.08 -11.14
CA GLY A 185 -4.85 -2.50 -11.24
C GLY A 185 -4.13 -3.36 -10.19
N LYS A 186 -2.82 -3.16 -10.03
CA LYS A 186 -2.02 -3.86 -9.01
C LYS A 186 -2.46 -3.48 -7.60
N LEU A 187 -2.71 -2.19 -7.35
CA LEU A 187 -3.18 -1.72 -6.04
C LEU A 187 -4.58 -2.25 -5.71
N THR A 188 -5.49 -2.29 -6.68
CA THR A 188 -6.85 -2.83 -6.50
C THR A 188 -6.81 -4.32 -6.17
N GLU A 189 -5.94 -5.09 -6.84
CA GLU A 189 -5.78 -6.51 -6.53
C GLU A 189 -5.21 -6.72 -5.12
N ALA A 190 -4.20 -5.94 -4.72
CA ALA A 190 -3.67 -5.98 -3.35
C ALA A 190 -4.74 -5.61 -2.31
N PHE A 191 -5.51 -4.56 -2.56
CA PHE A 191 -6.60 -4.14 -1.67
C PHE A 191 -7.68 -5.21 -1.54
N LYS A 192 -8.04 -5.89 -2.63
CA LYS A 192 -8.95 -7.04 -2.59
C LYS A 192 -8.44 -8.13 -1.65
N TYR A 193 -7.16 -8.51 -1.74
CA TYR A 193 -6.59 -9.53 -0.85
C TYR A 193 -6.51 -9.05 0.60
N PHE A 194 -6.24 -7.78 0.84
CA PHE A 194 -6.28 -7.18 2.18
C PHE A 194 -7.68 -7.30 2.81
N LEU A 195 -8.73 -6.93 2.08
CA LEU A 195 -10.11 -7.10 2.53
C LEU A 195 -10.48 -8.57 2.78
N GLN A 196 -10.03 -9.48 1.90
CA GLN A 196 -10.23 -10.92 2.09
C GLN A 196 -9.55 -11.47 3.34
N GLY A 197 -8.34 -10.99 3.66
CA GLY A 197 -7.65 -11.32 4.91
C GLY A 197 -8.40 -10.89 6.16
N MET A 198 -9.21 -9.83 6.05
CA MET A 198 -10.09 -9.35 7.12
C MET A 198 -11.45 -10.08 7.16
N GLY A 199 -11.70 -11.03 6.24
CA GLY A 199 -12.97 -11.77 6.14
C GLY A 199 -14.02 -11.09 5.25
N TYR A 200 -13.70 -9.96 4.62
CA TYR A 200 -14.58 -9.30 3.66
C TYR A 200 -14.48 -9.93 2.27
N MET A 201 -15.57 -9.88 1.50
CA MET A 201 -15.60 -10.33 0.10
C MET A 201 -15.06 -11.76 -0.15
N PRO A 202 -15.45 -12.79 0.63
CA PRO A 202 -14.90 -14.15 0.50
C PRO A 202 -15.20 -14.80 -0.86
N SER A 203 -16.28 -14.39 -1.52
CA SER A 203 -16.69 -14.91 -2.83
C SER A 203 -16.04 -14.19 -4.02
N ALA A 204 -15.25 -13.13 -3.79
CA ALA A 204 -14.56 -12.45 -4.87
C ALA A 204 -13.45 -13.35 -5.43
N SER A 205 -13.54 -13.67 -6.72
CA SER A 205 -12.62 -14.60 -7.37
C SER A 205 -11.17 -14.13 -7.25
N MET A 206 -10.27 -15.07 -6.94
CA MET A 206 -8.83 -14.82 -7.03
C MET A 206 -8.43 -14.77 -8.51
N THR A 207 -7.98 -13.59 -8.96
CA THR A 207 -7.60 -13.35 -10.36
C THR A 207 -6.51 -14.32 -10.82
N ARG A 208 -5.59 -14.72 -9.92
CA ARG A 208 -4.58 -15.75 -10.21
C ARG A 208 -5.13 -17.17 -10.32
N LEU A 209 -6.11 -17.57 -9.49
CA LEU A 209 -6.65 -18.94 -9.51
C LEU A 209 -7.70 -19.15 -10.62
N ALA A 210 -8.37 -18.08 -11.06
CA ALA A 210 -9.33 -18.17 -12.17
C ALA A 210 -8.66 -18.50 -13.51
N ARG A 211 -7.40 -18.10 -13.70
CA ARG A 211 -6.64 -18.34 -14.93
C ARG A 211 -6.04 -19.75 -15.02
N SER A 212 -5.98 -20.48 -13.90
CA SER A 212 -5.48 -21.86 -13.82
C SER A 212 -6.58 -22.93 -13.95
N ARG A 213 -7.84 -22.55 -14.14
CA ARG A 213 -8.86 -23.52 -14.56
C ARG A 213 -8.73 -23.75 -16.06
N THR A 214 -7.81 -24.63 -16.44
CA THR A 214 -7.96 -25.40 -17.67
C THR A 214 -9.36 -26.02 -17.64
N ALA A 215 -10.22 -25.61 -18.57
CA ALA A 215 -11.47 -26.30 -18.80
C ALA A 215 -11.11 -27.71 -19.29
N SER A 216 -11.16 -28.69 -18.39
CA SER A 216 -11.16 -30.10 -18.76
C SER A 216 -12.51 -30.42 -19.42
N LEU A 217 -12.66 -29.98 -20.67
CA LEU A 217 -13.63 -30.53 -21.61
C LEU A 217 -13.00 -31.79 -22.19
N THR A 218 -13.46 -32.97 -21.74
CA THR A 218 -13.53 -34.26 -22.46
C THR A 218 -13.93 -35.34 -21.43
N SER A 219 -14.98 -36.13 -21.64
CA SER A 219 -15.03 -37.12 -22.70
C SER A 219 -16.46 -37.41 -23.17
N ALA A 220 -16.66 -37.26 -24.49
CA ALA A 220 -17.74 -37.87 -25.23
C ALA A 220 -17.33 -39.31 -25.63
N SER A 221 -18.27 -40.25 -25.48
CA SER A 221 -18.38 -41.55 -26.16
C SER A 221 -17.13 -42.43 -26.28
N SER A 222 -17.00 -43.40 -25.38
CA SER A 222 -16.18 -44.61 -25.60
C SER A 222 -17.00 -45.63 -26.40
N VAL A 223 -16.63 -45.85 -27.66
CA VAL A 223 -17.03 -47.01 -28.48
C VAL A 223 -15.89 -48.03 -28.50
N ASP A 224 -16.32 -49.29 -28.53
CA ASP A 224 -15.60 -50.57 -28.39
C ASP A 224 -14.32 -50.77 -29.22
N GLY A 225 -13.39 -51.60 -28.73
CA GLY A 225 -12.32 -52.16 -29.57
C GLY A 225 -11.04 -52.68 -28.88
N SER A 226 -11.08 -53.95 -28.44
CA SER A 226 -10.02 -54.99 -28.60
C SER A 226 -8.60 -54.83 -28.01
N ARG A 227 -8.28 -55.68 -27.03
CA ARG A 227 -6.91 -56.07 -26.57
C ARG A 227 -6.15 -56.90 -27.62
N PRO A 228 -4.79 -56.92 -27.59
CA PRO A 228 -4.08 -58.06 -26.98
C PRO A 228 -2.80 -57.65 -26.20
N ARG A 229 -2.69 -58.04 -24.92
CA ARG A 229 -1.85 -59.10 -24.30
C ARG A 229 -0.49 -58.61 -23.72
N PRO A 230 -0.04 -59.19 -22.58
CA PRO A 230 0.99 -58.60 -21.71
C PRO A 230 2.36 -59.28 -21.87
N CYS A 231 3.44 -58.55 -21.59
CA CYS A 231 4.76 -59.12 -21.34
C CYS A 231 5.08 -59.00 -19.84
N THR A 232 5.30 -60.15 -19.20
CA THR A 232 5.77 -60.31 -17.82
C THR A 232 7.22 -60.78 -17.84
N GLN A 233 8.07 -60.13 -17.06
CA GLN A 233 9.30 -60.61 -16.38
C GLN A 233 10.03 -59.37 -15.81
N SER A 234 10.72 -59.36 -14.69
CA SER A 234 10.63 -59.96 -13.35
C SER A 234 11.87 -59.43 -12.62
N GLU A 235 11.71 -58.99 -11.35
CA GLU A 235 12.77 -58.66 -10.37
C GLU A 235 13.60 -57.38 -10.69
N SER A 236 13.91 -56.44 -9.79
CA SER A 236 14.04 -56.45 -8.33
C SER A 236 14.16 -55.00 -7.79
N SER A 237 13.77 -54.84 -6.52
CA SER A 237 14.22 -53.84 -5.54
C SER A 237 13.47 -52.49 -5.40
N GLU A 238 13.09 -52.27 -4.15
CA GLU A 238 12.42 -51.12 -3.55
C GLU A 238 13.21 -49.80 -3.65
N GLY A 239 12.50 -48.66 -3.63
CA GLY A 239 13.09 -47.40 -3.13
C GLY A 239 12.83 -46.14 -3.97
N ILE A 240 11.69 -45.51 -3.71
CA ILE A 240 11.37 -44.07 -3.87
C ILE A 240 12.62 -43.19 -3.64
N GLY A 241 12.99 -42.15 -4.40
CA GLY A 241 12.28 -41.28 -5.32
C GLY A 241 12.64 -39.84 -4.97
N GLN A 242 13.32 -39.11 -5.87
CA GLN A 242 13.37 -37.62 -5.93
C GLN A 242 14.25 -37.19 -7.11
N ILE A 243 13.65 -36.59 -8.15
CA ILE A 243 14.38 -35.82 -9.16
C ILE A 243 14.03 -34.35 -8.93
N ASN A 244 15.06 -33.60 -8.52
CA ASN A 244 15.03 -32.15 -8.37
C ASN A 244 14.89 -31.49 -9.75
N HIS A 245 13.89 -30.63 -9.91
CA HIS A 245 13.92 -29.60 -10.94
C HIS A 245 14.22 -28.25 -10.31
N THR A 246 15.47 -27.83 -10.50
CA THR A 246 15.96 -26.47 -10.30
C THR A 246 15.25 -25.53 -11.30
N MET A 247 14.66 -24.43 -10.83
CA MET A 247 14.37 -23.27 -11.66
C MET A 247 15.24 -22.11 -11.20
N GLU A 248 16.05 -21.62 -12.13
CA GLU A 248 16.87 -20.42 -12.01
C GLU A 248 15.97 -19.18 -11.96
N VAL A 249 16.34 -18.22 -11.11
CA VAL A 249 15.78 -16.87 -11.08
C VAL A 249 16.79 -15.97 -11.76
N SER A 250 16.44 -15.41 -12.91
CA SER A 250 17.22 -14.34 -13.54
C SER A 250 16.87 -13.00 -12.91
N CYS A 251 17.93 -12.21 -12.72
CA CYS A 251 17.98 -10.87 -12.13
C CYS A 251 17.07 -9.85 -12.81
#